data_AF-A0A2E8KM04-F1
#
_entry.id   AF-A0A2E8KM04-F1
#
_cell.length_a   1.000
_cell.length_b   1.000
_cell.length_c   1.000
_cell.angle_alpha   90.00
_cell.angle_beta   90.00
_cell.angle_gamma   90.00
#
_symmetry.space_group_name_H-M   'P 1'
#
loop_
_entity.id
_entity.type
_entity.pdbx_description
1 polymer ?
#
loop_
_entity_poly.entity_id
_entity_poly.type
_entity_poly.pdbx_seq_one_letter_code
_entity_poly.pdbx_strand_id
1 'polypeptide(L)'
;GDRNKLLETVVDELREIFPGAQGARLIRSRIVTDPTAVLSVRPGIESVRPYSTTPVENLFLAGDWTQTGWPSTMEGAVRSGRQAATQLLKMTDMKAECVVKDLHKNAFIRLLVGQ
;
A
#
# COMPACT_ATOMS: atom_id res chain seq x y z
N GLY A 1 -20.39 -7.70 10.12
CA GLY A 1 -20.33 -8.16 11.51
C GLY A 1 -21.06 -7.18 12.40
N ASP A 2 -21.39 -7.58 13.62
CA ASP A 2 -22.03 -6.71 14.61
C ASP A 2 -21.04 -5.63 15.09
N ARG A 3 -21.38 -4.36 14.84
CA ARG A 3 -20.52 -3.21 15.16
C ARG A 3 -20.47 -2.94 16.66
N ASN A 4 -21.53 -3.23 17.40
CA ASN A 4 -21.55 -3.04 18.85
C ASN A 4 -20.64 -4.05 19.53
N LYS A 5 -20.72 -5.31 19.09
CA LYS A 5 -19.83 -6.36 19.58
C LYS A 5 -18.34 -6.03 19.34
N LEU A 6 -18.00 -5.51 18.14
CA LEU A 6 -16.63 -5.07 17.85
C LEU A 6 -16.17 -3.95 18.80
N LEU A 7 -17.04 -2.96 19.06
CA LEU A 7 -16.73 -1.87 19.97
C LEU A 7 -16.49 -2.38 21.39
N GLU A 8 -17.36 -3.25 21.89
CA GLU A 8 -17.24 -3.85 23.22
C GLU A 8 -15.92 -4.61 23.36
N THR A 9 -15.58 -5.47 22.38
CA THR A 9 -14.32 -6.23 22.38
C THR A 9 -13.11 -5.32 22.47
N VAL A 10 -13.03 -4.28 21.62
CA VAL A 10 -11.89 -3.35 21.61
C VAL A 10 -11.80 -2.56 22.93
N VAL A 11 -12.94 -2.15 23.50
CA VAL A 11 -12.95 -1.40 24.77
C VAL A 11 -12.50 -2.29 25.94
N ASP A 12 -12.89 -3.56 25.95
CA ASP A 12 -12.49 -4.50 26.99
C ASP A 12 -10.99 -4.84 26.89
N GLU A 13 -10.46 -5.06 25.69
CA GLU A 13 -9.01 -5.23 25.45
C GLU A 13 -8.22 -3.99 25.93
N LEU A 14 -8.72 -2.78 25.68
CA LEU A 14 -8.08 -1.56 26.18
C LEU A 14 -8.04 -1.50 27.72
N ARG A 15 -9.10 -1.96 28.41
CA ARG A 15 -9.14 -1.99 29.88
C ARG A 15 -8.21 -3.05 30.48
N GLU A 16 -8.00 -4.15 29.76
CA GLU A 16 -7.05 -5.19 30.13
C GLU A 16 -5.60 -4.69 30.02
N ILE A 17 -5.26 -4.07 28.89
CA ILE A 17 -3.90 -3.59 28.60
C ILE A 17 -3.55 -2.35 29.44
N PHE A 18 -4.52 -1.46 29.67
CA PHE A 18 -4.30 -0.19 30.35
C PHE A 18 -5.13 -0.09 31.64
N PRO A 19 -4.53 -0.33 32.84
CA PRO A 19 -5.26 -0.29 34.11
C PRO A 19 -5.99 1.03 34.39
N GLY A 20 -5.43 2.16 33.93
CA GLY A 20 -6.06 3.48 34.05
C GLY A 20 -7.36 3.63 33.25
N ALA A 21 -7.63 2.73 32.30
CA ALA A 21 -8.86 2.73 31.50
C ALA A 21 -10.03 1.99 32.17
N GLN A 22 -9.82 1.23 33.26
CA GLN A 22 -10.88 0.44 33.92
C GLN A 22 -12.07 1.30 34.38
N GLY A 23 -11.80 2.50 34.91
CA GLY A 23 -12.82 3.48 35.32
C GLY A 23 -13.17 4.51 34.25
N ALA A 24 -12.58 4.43 33.05
CA ALA A 24 -12.76 5.44 32.01
C ALA A 24 -14.12 5.27 31.31
N ARG A 25 -14.78 6.40 31.05
CA ARG A 25 -16.04 6.45 30.30
C ARG A 25 -15.75 6.75 28.82
N LEU A 26 -16.20 5.87 27.93
CA LEU A 26 -16.17 6.12 26.49
C LEU A 26 -17.08 7.31 26.14
N ILE A 27 -16.52 8.40 25.63
CA ILE A 27 -17.28 9.60 25.24
C ILE A 27 -17.78 9.49 23.80
N ARG A 28 -16.98 8.92 22.91
CA ARG A 28 -17.28 8.79 21.49
C ARG A 28 -16.46 7.66 20.87
N SER A 29 -17.04 6.96 19.90
CA SER A 29 -16.35 6.01 19.04
C SER A 29 -16.74 6.19 17.58
N ARG A 30 -15.90 5.71 16.66
CA ARG A 30 -16.20 5.60 15.23
C ARG A 30 -15.54 4.34 14.70
N ILE A 31 -16.34 3.43 14.19
CA ILE A 31 -15.86 2.22 13.50
C ILE A 31 -15.79 2.53 12.00
N VAL A 32 -14.59 2.41 11.42
CA VAL A 32 -14.35 2.53 9.99
C VAL A 32 -13.88 1.16 9.48
N THR A 33 -14.62 0.59 8.53
CA THR A 33 -14.31 -0.69 7.92
C THR A 33 -14.39 -0.54 6.42
N ASP A 34 -13.32 -0.90 5.71
CA ASP A 34 -13.28 -0.98 4.26
C ASP A 34 -12.73 -2.36 3.87
N PRO A 35 -13.59 -3.29 3.40
CA PRO A 35 -13.16 -4.65 3.05
C PRO A 35 -12.27 -4.70 1.80
N THR A 36 -12.18 -3.60 1.05
CA THR A 36 -11.41 -3.46 -0.19
C THR A 36 -10.28 -2.44 -0.07
N ALA A 37 -9.87 -2.11 1.15
CA ALA A 37 -8.94 -1.00 1.43
C ALA A 37 -7.57 -1.16 0.77
N VAL A 38 -7.04 -2.39 0.73
CA VAL A 38 -5.69 -2.69 0.23
C VAL A 38 -5.67 -4.01 -0.52
N LEU A 39 -4.71 -4.15 -1.43
CA LEU A 39 -4.44 -5.38 -2.15
C LEU A 39 -4.17 -6.55 -1.19
N SER A 40 -4.79 -7.70 -1.44
CA SER A 40 -4.53 -8.92 -0.66
C SER A 40 -3.19 -9.54 -1.06
N VAL A 41 -2.23 -9.62 -0.13
CA VAL A 41 -0.87 -10.15 -0.37
C VAL A 41 -0.86 -11.69 -0.36
N ARG A 42 -1.46 -12.28 -1.39
CA ARG A 42 -1.48 -13.74 -1.58
C ARG A 42 -0.23 -14.21 -2.35
N PRO A 43 0.21 -15.47 -2.17
CA PRO A 43 1.28 -16.03 -2.99
C PRO A 43 1.01 -15.82 -4.49
N GLY A 44 2.01 -15.33 -5.22
CA GLY A 44 1.90 -15.05 -6.66
C GLY A 44 1.27 -13.71 -7.04
N ILE A 45 0.80 -12.89 -6.09
CA ILE A 45 0.13 -11.62 -6.40
C ILE A 45 0.99 -10.67 -7.23
N GLU A 46 2.31 -10.65 -7.00
CA GLU A 46 3.24 -9.80 -7.74
C GLU A 46 3.22 -10.07 -9.25
N SER A 47 2.93 -11.31 -9.67
CA SER A 47 2.87 -11.67 -11.10
C SER A 47 1.65 -11.11 -11.82
N VAL A 48 0.58 -10.77 -11.10
CA VAL A 48 -0.68 -10.27 -11.68
C VAL A 48 -0.86 -8.76 -11.50
N ARG A 49 0.03 -8.08 -10.76
CA ARG A 49 0.02 -6.62 -10.65
C ARG A 49 0.35 -6.04 -12.04
N PRO A 50 -0.50 -5.15 -12.59
CA PRO A 50 -0.25 -4.60 -13.91
C PRO A 50 0.81 -3.50 -13.86
N TYR A 51 1.53 -3.34 -14.96
CA TYR A 51 2.44 -2.20 -15.15
C TYR A 51 1.66 -0.88 -15.26
N SER A 52 2.38 0.24 -15.14
CA SER A 52 1.80 1.58 -15.32
C SER A 52 1.35 1.86 -16.75
N THR A 53 1.88 1.14 -17.75
CA THR A 53 1.45 1.23 -19.16
C THR A 53 0.35 0.25 -19.47
N THR A 54 -0.62 0.65 -20.29
CA THR A 54 -1.69 -0.22 -20.78
C THR A 54 -1.61 -0.40 -22.30
N PRO A 55 -2.34 -1.37 -22.88
CA PRO A 55 -2.47 -1.49 -24.34
C PRO A 55 -3.23 -0.33 -25.00
N VAL A 56 -3.95 0.49 -24.22
CA VAL A 56 -4.69 1.65 -24.72
C VAL A 56 -3.76 2.85 -24.74
N GLU A 57 -3.63 3.46 -25.91
CA GLU A 57 -2.81 4.66 -26.08
C GLU A 57 -3.28 5.78 -25.14
N ASN A 58 -2.31 6.49 -24.53
CA ASN A 58 -2.56 7.59 -23.61
C ASN A 58 -3.32 7.21 -22.31
N LEU A 59 -3.42 5.92 -21.98
CA LEU A 59 -3.99 5.44 -20.71
C LEU A 59 -2.91 4.79 -19.84
N PHE A 60 -2.73 5.35 -18.64
CA PHE A 60 -1.76 4.89 -17.65
C PHE A 60 -2.42 4.54 -16.32
N LEU A 61 -1.88 3.56 -15.61
CA LEU A 61 -2.38 3.13 -14.30
C LEU A 61 -1.47 3.62 -13.18
N ALA A 62 -2.10 4.10 -12.10
CA ALA A 62 -1.43 4.45 -10.86
C ALA A 62 -2.23 3.94 -9.66
N GLY A 63 -1.52 3.47 -8.64
CA GLY A 63 -2.06 2.87 -7.43
C GLY A 63 -1.05 1.93 -6.78
N ASP A 64 -1.14 1.79 -5.46
CA ASP A 64 -0.30 0.87 -4.69
C ASP A 64 -0.45 -0.59 -5.12
N TRP A 65 -1.54 -0.95 -5.80
CA TRP A 65 -1.77 -2.28 -6.39
C TRP A 65 -1.04 -2.53 -7.73
N THR A 66 -0.50 -1.50 -8.38
CA THR A 66 0.27 -1.65 -9.63
C THR A 66 1.68 -2.19 -9.39
N GLN A 67 2.34 -2.69 -10.45
CA GLN A 67 3.66 -3.32 -10.38
C GLN A 67 4.78 -2.30 -10.14
N THR A 68 5.03 -1.99 -8.87
CA THR A 68 6.05 -1.01 -8.47
C THR A 68 7.36 -1.64 -7.99
N GLY A 69 7.35 -2.95 -7.74
CA GLY A 69 8.41 -3.67 -7.00
C GLY A 69 8.42 -3.41 -5.49
N TRP A 70 7.44 -2.64 -4.99
CA TRP A 70 7.26 -2.33 -3.57
C TRP A 70 5.92 -2.91 -3.07
N PRO A 71 5.79 -3.22 -1.76
CA PRO A 71 4.52 -3.66 -1.18
C PRO A 71 3.39 -2.61 -1.36
N SER A 72 2.14 -3.03 -1.18
CA SER A 72 0.96 -2.15 -1.25
C SER A 72 0.94 -1.20 -0.05
N THR A 73 1.69 -0.10 -0.14
CA THR A 73 1.82 0.93 0.91
C THR A 73 1.65 2.33 0.33
N MET A 74 1.66 3.35 1.19
CA MET A 74 1.67 4.74 0.76
C MET A 74 2.88 5.06 -0.14
N GLU A 75 4.06 4.53 0.17
CA GLU A 75 5.26 4.66 -0.65
C GLU A 75 5.08 3.97 -2.01
N GLY A 76 4.46 2.79 -2.02
CA GLY A 76 4.08 2.08 -3.25
C GLY A 76 3.13 2.92 -4.11
N ALA A 77 2.11 3.54 -3.52
CA ALA A 77 1.20 4.45 -4.22
C ALA A 77 1.92 5.63 -4.86
N VAL A 78 2.80 6.30 -4.10
CA VAL A 78 3.59 7.44 -4.60
C VAL A 78 4.52 7.00 -5.72
N ARG A 79 5.22 5.88 -5.55
CA ARG A 79 6.12 5.32 -6.57
C ARG A 79 5.35 4.98 -7.84
N SER A 80 4.17 4.38 -7.71
CA SER A 80 3.28 4.07 -8.83
C SER A 80 2.87 5.32 -9.62
N GLY A 81 2.41 6.37 -8.92
CA GLY A 81 2.06 7.63 -9.57
C GLY A 81 3.24 8.25 -10.33
N ARG A 82 4.44 8.19 -9.74
CA ARG A 82 5.67 8.66 -10.39
C ARG A 82 6.06 7.80 -11.60
N GLN A 83 5.82 6.50 -11.56
CA GLN A 83 6.00 5.61 -12.72
C GLN A 83 5.02 5.98 -13.84
N ALA A 84 3.73 6.11 -13.56
CA ALA A 84 2.72 6.52 -14.54
C ALA A 84 3.07 7.87 -15.20
N ALA A 85 3.43 8.87 -14.40
CA ALA A 85 3.86 10.18 -14.90
C ALA A 85 5.12 10.08 -15.79
N THR A 86 6.08 9.23 -15.42
CA THR A 86 7.28 8.99 -16.24
C THR A 86 6.90 8.40 -17.61
N GLN A 87 5.93 7.49 -17.67
CA GLN A 87 5.49 6.89 -18.94
C GLN A 87 4.73 7.89 -19.81
N LEU A 88 3.89 8.74 -19.21
CA LEU A 88 3.23 9.85 -19.90
C LEU A 88 4.25 10.81 -20.51
N LEU A 89 5.25 11.23 -19.75
CA LEU A 89 6.27 12.17 -20.24
C LEU A 89 7.09 11.55 -21.40
N LYS A 90 7.41 10.27 -21.32
CA LYS A 90 8.07 9.54 -22.42
C LYS A 90 7.22 9.52 -23.68
N MET A 91 5.90 9.34 -23.56
CA MET A 91 4.97 9.39 -24.70
C MET A 91 4.94 10.77 -25.35
N THR A 92 5.08 11.85 -24.57
CA THR A 92 5.10 13.24 -25.08
C THR A 92 6.51 13.74 -25.44
N ASP A 93 7.49 12.84 -25.60
CA ASP A 93 8.91 13.14 -25.86
C ASP A 93 9.57 14.12 -24.86
N MET A 94 9.04 14.14 -23.63
CA MET A 94 9.57 14.92 -22.50
C MET A 94 10.45 14.03 -21.62
N LYS A 95 11.67 14.47 -21.32
CA LYS A 95 12.60 13.74 -20.45
C LYS A 95 12.46 14.21 -19.01
N ALA A 96 11.78 13.44 -18.17
CA ALA A 96 11.94 13.51 -16.72
C ALA A 96 11.89 12.11 -16.10
N GLU A 97 12.87 11.80 -15.25
CA GLU A 97 12.84 10.59 -14.43
C GLU A 97 12.13 10.95 -13.13
N CYS A 98 10.86 10.57 -13.01
CA CYS A 98 10.12 10.87 -11.79
C CYS A 98 10.37 9.81 -10.72
N VAL A 99 10.92 8.62 -10.97
CA VAL A 99 11.04 7.60 -9.90
C VAL A 99 12.34 7.78 -9.10
N VAL A 100 12.25 7.75 -7.77
CA VAL A 100 13.44 7.72 -6.91
C VAL A 100 14.08 6.33 -7.01
N LYS A 101 15.38 6.28 -7.32
CA LYS A 101 16.12 5.02 -7.48
C LYS A 101 16.22 4.28 -6.15
N ASP A 102 16.10 2.96 -6.23
CA ASP A 102 16.30 2.11 -5.06
C ASP A 102 17.76 2.15 -4.60
N LEU A 103 17.99 1.87 -3.31
CA LEU A 103 19.34 1.77 -2.76
C LEU A 103 20.12 0.66 -3.46
N HIS A 104 21.41 0.95 -3.71
CA HIS A 104 22.31 -0.02 -4.30
C HIS A 104 22.46 -1.26 -3.41
N LYS A 105 22.19 -2.44 -3.96
CA LYS A 105 22.43 -3.73 -3.31
C LYS A 105 23.79 -4.28 -3.74
N ASN A 106 24.67 -4.55 -2.78
CA ASN A 106 25.94 -5.20 -3.06
C ASN A 106 25.74 -6.69 -3.45
N ALA A 107 26.82 -7.34 -3.92
CA ALA A 107 26.76 -8.73 -4.38
C ALA A 107 26.27 -9.72 -3.31
N PHE A 108 26.68 -9.50 -2.06
CA PHE A 108 26.27 -10.34 -0.93
C PHE A 108 24.76 -10.25 -0.66
N ILE A 109 24.19 -9.05 -0.67
CA ILE A 109 22.75 -8.86 -0.49
C ILE A 109 21.99 -9.50 -1.65
N ARG A 110 22.42 -9.32 -2.90
CA ARG A 110 21.76 -9.94 -4.06
C ARG A 110 21.69 -11.47 -3.95
N LEU A 111 22.79 -12.11 -3.51
CA LEU A 111 22.82 -13.55 -3.24
C LEU A 111 21.80 -13.98 -2.19
N LEU A 112 21.63 -13.21 -1.10
CA LEU A 112 20.69 -13.55 -0.03
C LEU A 112 19.20 -13.38 -0.40
N VAL A 113 18.87 -12.39 -1.23
CA VAL A 113 17.47 -12.11 -1.63
C VAL A 113 17.07 -12.75 -2.97
N GLY A 114 17.96 -13.53 -3.59
CA GLY A 114 17.65 -14.26 -4.84
C GLY A 114 17.38 -13.33 -6.04
N GLN A 115 18.07 -12.19 -6.09
CA GLN A 115 18.01 -11.21 -7.20
C GLN A 115 19.24 -11.26 -8.08
#